data_AF-F3MFI5-F1
#
_entry.id   AF-F3MFI5-F1
#
_cell.length_a   1.000
_cell.length_b   1.000
_cell.length_c   1.000
_cell.angle_alpha   90.00
_cell.angle_beta   90.00
_cell.angle_gamma   90.00
#
_symmetry.space_group_name_H-M   'P 1'
#
loop_
_entity.id
_entity.type
_entity.pdbx_description
1 polymer ?
#
loop_
_entity_poly.entity_id
_entity_poly.type
_entity_poly.pdbx_seq_one_letter_code
_entity_poly.pdbx_strand_id
1 'polypeptide(L)'
;MIQWKTWQRFFAGFILSAILFSAGSTAVEARNLILSESYESTDTRNVYDPSEEIHGSDYVEMSRFYALRVVGFSDMNRYLEVPSTGPKTSEPGKKRESMPVLAPREDQVLHTVKVTATGYTAGYESTGKKPGHPQYGITYSGVKVKRDRNTLSTIAADPDVFPLGSILYIPGYGYGIVADIGSAIKGQKIDLYFSTTKQVFKEWGKKDVEVQVIKTGSGKCTEAMLRTLEDAIETYRFLPSSVLEEAI
;
A
#
# COMPACT_ATOMS: atom_id res chain seq x y z
N MET A 1 14.09 -26.72 44.67
CA MET A 1 13.95 -26.77 43.20
C MET A 1 14.67 -25.57 42.61
N ILE A 2 15.62 -25.81 41.70
CA ILE A 2 16.39 -24.72 41.06
C ILE A 2 15.50 -24.07 40.00
N GLN A 3 15.16 -22.80 40.18
CA GLN A 3 14.37 -22.00 39.23
C GLN A 3 15.31 -21.43 38.15
N TRP A 4 15.14 -21.88 36.91
CA TRP A 4 15.95 -21.44 35.78
C TRP A 4 15.37 -20.15 35.18
N LYS A 5 16.22 -19.17 34.89
CA LYS A 5 15.81 -17.97 34.15
C LYS A 5 15.43 -18.34 32.73
N THR A 6 14.44 -17.63 32.15
CA THR A 6 13.84 -17.94 30.84
C THR A 6 14.88 -18.18 29.74
N TRP A 7 15.93 -17.36 29.69
CA TRP A 7 17.00 -17.48 28.69
C TRP A 7 17.89 -18.74 28.86
N GLN A 8 18.06 -19.25 30.07
CA GLN A 8 18.78 -20.51 30.30
C GLN A 8 17.98 -21.72 29.83
N ARG A 9 16.64 -21.64 29.90
CA ARG A 9 15.73 -22.67 29.37
C ARG A 9 15.74 -22.67 27.84
N PHE A 10 15.82 -21.49 27.22
CA PHE A 10 16.05 -21.33 25.78
C PHE A 10 17.39 -21.95 25.34
N PHE A 11 18.48 -21.68 26.07
CA PHE A 11 19.80 -22.24 25.73
C PHE A 11 19.87 -23.76 25.92
N ALA A 12 19.24 -24.30 26.97
CA ALA A 12 19.15 -25.74 27.16
C ALA A 12 18.32 -26.42 26.06
N GLY A 13 17.23 -25.80 25.62
CA GLY A 13 16.44 -26.27 24.47
C GLY A 13 17.22 -26.25 23.16
N PHE A 14 18.04 -25.22 22.94
CA PHE A 14 18.91 -25.08 21.76
C PHE A 14 19.96 -26.20 21.68
N ILE A 15 20.59 -26.55 22.81
CA ILE A 15 21.59 -27.63 22.87
C ILE A 15 20.92 -29.01 22.72
N LEU A 16 19.76 -29.24 23.33
CA LEU A 16 19.03 -30.51 23.21
C LEU A 16 18.50 -30.75 21.78
N SER A 17 18.07 -29.68 21.10
CA SER A 17 17.66 -29.70 19.68
C SER A 17 18.83 -30.02 18.74
N ALA A 18 20.01 -29.45 18.99
CA ALA A 18 21.20 -29.71 18.18
C ALA A 18 21.70 -31.16 18.32
N ILE A 19 21.48 -31.80 19.48
CA ILE A 19 21.83 -33.20 19.72
C ILE A 19 20.81 -34.16 19.09
N LEU A 20 19.53 -33.79 19.05
CA LEU A 20 18.48 -34.63 18.43
C LEU A 20 18.50 -34.60 16.89
N PHE A 21 19.07 -33.56 16.27
CA PHE A 21 19.15 -33.43 14.81
C PHE A 21 20.51 -33.80 14.19
N SER A 22 21.42 -34.42 14.97
CA SER A 22 22.66 -34.98 14.41
C SER A 22 22.49 -36.38 13.80
N ALA A 23 21.27 -36.88 13.64
CA ALA A 23 20.98 -38.11 12.92
C ALA A 23 20.08 -37.78 11.72
N GLY A 24 20.59 -38.09 10.52
CA GLY A 24 20.14 -37.50 9.26
C GLY A 24 18.67 -37.70 8.94
N SER A 25 17.99 -36.60 8.66
CA SER A 25 16.75 -36.54 7.88
C SER A 25 17.02 -35.71 6.63
N THR A 26 16.83 -36.29 5.46
CA THR A 26 17.13 -35.65 4.16
C THR A 26 16.05 -34.65 3.78
N ALA A 27 16.43 -33.60 3.03
CA ALA A 27 15.58 -32.48 2.60
C ALA A 27 14.29 -32.87 1.83
N VAL A 28 14.15 -34.13 1.43
CA VAL A 28 12.99 -34.65 0.69
C VAL A 28 11.79 -34.91 1.60
N GLU A 29 11.99 -35.25 2.88
CA GLU A 29 10.88 -35.47 3.82
C GLU A 29 10.23 -34.15 4.27
N ALA A 30 11.00 -33.07 4.36
CA ALA A 30 10.49 -31.73 4.68
C ALA A 30 9.61 -31.12 3.57
N ARG A 31 9.76 -31.58 2.31
CA ARG A 31 8.94 -31.13 1.17
C ARG A 31 7.48 -31.55 1.30
N ASN A 32 7.21 -32.75 1.80
CA ASN A 32 5.86 -33.31 1.82
C ASN A 32 4.98 -32.72 2.93
N LEU A 33 5.59 -32.17 4.00
CA LEU A 33 4.83 -31.55 5.09
C LEU A 33 4.23 -30.18 4.71
N ILE A 34 4.76 -29.53 3.66
CA ILE A 34 4.32 -28.19 3.23
C ILE A 34 3.11 -28.26 2.27
N LEU A 35 2.78 -29.45 1.72
CA LEU A 35 1.86 -29.56 0.59
C LEU A 35 0.62 -30.43 0.81
N SER A 36 0.39 -31.02 1.97
CA SER A 36 -0.84 -31.79 2.22
C SER A 36 -1.93 -30.95 2.90
N GLU A 37 -2.91 -30.56 2.07
CA GLU A 37 -4.37 -30.49 2.29
C GLU A 37 -4.93 -29.51 3.35
N SER A 38 -5.69 -28.47 2.99
CA SER A 38 -7.11 -28.49 2.55
C SER A 38 -8.05 -29.22 3.51
N TYR A 39 -8.75 -28.49 4.39
CA TYR A 39 -10.05 -28.92 4.91
C TYR A 39 -10.94 -27.75 5.35
N GLU A 40 -12.24 -28.03 5.26
CA GLU A 40 -13.41 -27.17 5.18
C GLU A 40 -13.77 -26.33 6.41
N SER A 41 -14.55 -25.29 6.12
CA SER A 41 -15.51 -24.62 7.01
C SER A 41 -16.34 -25.61 7.84
N THR A 42 -16.45 -25.38 9.15
CA THR A 42 -17.70 -25.58 9.90
C THR A 42 -17.79 -24.68 11.13
N ASP A 43 -18.99 -24.10 11.29
CA ASP A 43 -19.52 -23.32 12.41
C ASP A 43 -19.69 -24.17 13.68
N THR A 44 -19.33 -23.65 14.87
CA THR A 44 -20.09 -23.84 16.14
C THR A 44 -19.70 -22.81 17.21
N ARG A 45 -20.67 -22.56 18.11
CA ARG A 45 -20.80 -21.49 19.12
C ARG A 45 -20.00 -21.73 20.43
N ASN A 46 -19.62 -20.60 21.08
CA ASN A 46 -19.40 -20.31 22.51
C ASN A 46 -18.99 -21.41 23.51
N VAL A 47 -17.85 -21.21 24.22
CA VAL A 47 -17.70 -21.38 25.70
C VAL A 47 -16.57 -20.44 26.20
N TYR A 48 -16.78 -19.80 27.36
CA TYR A 48 -15.86 -18.94 28.11
C TYR A 48 -15.13 -19.77 29.20
N ASP A 49 -13.79 -19.73 29.29
CA ASP A 49 -13.02 -19.90 30.55
C ASP A 49 -11.55 -19.41 30.38
N PRO A 50 -10.89 -18.86 31.44
CA PRO A 50 -9.68 -18.05 31.35
C PRO A 50 -8.42 -18.81 31.81
N SER A 51 -7.48 -19.01 30.90
CA SER A 51 -6.07 -19.24 31.24
C SER A 51 -5.23 -19.00 30.00
N GLU A 52 -4.16 -18.21 30.13
CA GLU A 52 -3.23 -17.86 29.06
C GLU A 52 -2.76 -19.10 28.28
N GLU A 53 -3.27 -19.28 27.06
CA GLU A 53 -2.75 -20.23 26.07
C GLU A 53 -2.25 -19.49 24.83
N ILE A 54 -1.03 -19.84 24.43
CA ILE A 54 -0.30 -19.31 23.28
C ILE A 54 -1.09 -19.59 21.98
N HIS A 55 -1.30 -18.55 21.18
CA HIS A 55 -2.05 -18.65 19.92
C HIS A 55 -1.18 -19.30 18.83
N GLY A 56 -1.75 -20.25 18.08
CA GLY A 56 -1.03 -21.07 17.08
C GLY A 56 -0.39 -20.31 15.91
N SER A 57 -0.62 -19.00 15.78
CA SER A 57 0.04 -18.11 14.81
C SER A 57 1.55 -17.99 15.06
N ASP A 58 1.96 -18.07 16.33
CA ASP A 58 3.34 -17.75 16.72
C ASP A 58 4.32 -18.87 16.29
N TYR A 59 3.84 -20.11 16.13
CA TYR A 59 4.65 -21.24 15.66
C TYR A 59 4.82 -21.27 14.13
N VAL A 60 3.87 -20.72 13.37
CA VAL A 60 3.92 -20.69 11.90
C VAL A 60 4.90 -19.61 11.41
N GLU A 61 4.96 -18.46 12.07
CA GLU A 61 5.98 -17.45 11.75
C GLU A 61 7.38 -17.88 12.17
N MET A 62 7.51 -18.55 13.33
CA MET A 62 8.79 -19.07 13.78
C MET A 62 9.34 -20.11 12.80
N SER A 63 8.51 -21.04 12.32
CA SER A 63 8.93 -22.06 11.35
C SER A 63 9.35 -21.47 10.00
N ARG A 64 8.76 -20.34 9.56
CA ARG A 64 9.20 -19.60 8.37
C ARG A 64 10.57 -18.93 8.56
N PHE A 65 10.84 -18.36 9.74
CA PHE A 65 12.15 -17.80 10.06
C PHE A 65 13.25 -18.89 10.17
N TYR A 66 12.92 -20.07 10.73
CA TYR A 66 13.87 -21.18 10.85
C TYR A 66 14.15 -21.86 9.50
N ALA A 67 13.15 -21.99 8.61
CA ALA A 67 13.38 -22.45 7.24
C ALA A 67 14.39 -21.54 6.50
N LEU A 68 14.37 -20.23 6.76
CA LEU A 68 15.32 -19.28 6.18
C LEU A 68 16.76 -19.43 6.71
N ARG A 69 16.96 -20.05 7.89
CA ARG A 69 18.30 -20.30 8.47
C ARG A 69 18.87 -21.68 8.16
N VAL A 70 18.03 -22.69 7.96
CA VAL A 70 18.47 -24.05 7.61
C VAL A 70 18.95 -24.13 6.17
N VAL A 71 18.37 -23.31 5.28
CA VAL A 71 18.88 -23.13 3.92
C VAL A 71 20.02 -22.12 3.97
N GLY A 72 21.23 -22.60 4.29
CA GLY A 72 22.42 -21.79 4.42
C GLY A 72 22.67 -20.87 3.22
N PHE A 73 23.24 -19.69 3.50
CA PHE A 73 23.57 -18.60 2.56
C PHE A 73 24.42 -18.98 1.34
N SER A 74 24.79 -20.25 1.17
CA SER A 74 25.65 -20.75 0.09
C SER A 74 24.90 -21.10 -1.22
N ASP A 75 23.57 -21.24 -1.23
CA ASP A 75 22.83 -21.66 -2.44
C ASP A 75 21.86 -20.60 -3.02
N MET A 76 21.77 -19.40 -2.46
CA MET A 76 20.96 -18.31 -3.04
C MET A 76 21.48 -17.80 -4.38
N ASN A 77 22.76 -17.98 -4.70
CA ASN A 77 23.33 -17.57 -6.00
C ASN A 77 22.87 -18.44 -7.17
N ARG A 78 22.23 -19.60 -6.93
CA ARG A 78 21.70 -20.45 -8.01
C ARG A 78 20.26 -20.06 -8.40
N TYR A 79 19.56 -19.29 -7.57
CA TYR A 79 18.19 -18.82 -7.81
C TYR A 79 18.07 -17.30 -7.99
N LEU A 80 19.17 -16.57 -7.83
CA LEU A 80 19.29 -15.18 -8.23
C LEU A 80 20.09 -15.13 -9.54
N GLU A 81 19.40 -15.10 -10.68
CA GLU A 81 19.98 -14.45 -11.85
C GLU A 81 20.14 -12.96 -11.51
N VAL A 82 21.27 -12.61 -10.90
CA VAL A 82 21.70 -11.22 -10.81
C VAL A 82 22.00 -10.80 -12.25
N PRO A 83 21.25 -9.85 -12.84
CA PRO A 83 21.65 -9.33 -14.14
C PRO A 83 23.01 -8.65 -13.93
N SER A 84 24.00 -9.08 -14.70
CA SER A 84 25.37 -8.60 -14.60
C SER A 84 25.40 -7.08 -14.48
N THR A 85 26.11 -6.58 -13.47
CA THR A 85 26.48 -5.17 -13.33
C THR A 85 27.52 -4.83 -14.39
N GLY A 86 27.08 -4.72 -15.65
CA GLY A 86 27.68 -3.83 -16.63
C GLY A 86 27.05 -2.44 -16.50
N PRO A 87 27.72 -1.37 -16.93
CA PRO A 87 27.11 -0.04 -16.94
C PRO A 87 25.88 -0.08 -17.85
N LYS A 88 24.68 -0.04 -17.27
CA LYS A 88 23.44 0.06 -18.04
C LYS A 88 23.28 1.50 -18.49
N THR A 89 23.74 1.79 -19.69
CA THR A 89 23.29 2.92 -20.49
C THR A 89 21.77 2.82 -20.56
N SER A 90 21.06 3.71 -19.88
CA SER A 90 19.61 3.77 -19.93
C SER A 90 19.18 4.18 -21.34
N GLU A 91 18.65 3.25 -22.12
CA GLU A 91 17.92 3.60 -23.34
C GLU A 91 16.64 4.36 -22.97
N PRO A 92 16.43 5.58 -23.49
CA PRO A 92 15.21 6.33 -23.27
C PRO A 92 14.10 5.77 -24.16
N GLY A 93 13.05 5.17 -23.57
CA GLY A 93 11.79 4.98 -24.32
C GLY A 93 10.90 3.79 -23.97
N LYS A 94 11.32 2.81 -23.16
CA LYS A 94 10.45 1.65 -22.87
C LYS A 94 9.54 1.90 -21.67
N LYS A 95 8.31 2.36 -21.93
CA LYS A 95 7.22 2.42 -20.93
C LYS A 95 7.04 1.03 -20.32
N ARG A 96 7.38 0.87 -19.02
CA ARG A 96 7.08 -0.36 -18.26
C ARG A 96 5.57 -0.59 -18.31
N GLU A 97 5.14 -1.81 -18.61
CA GLU A 97 3.73 -2.16 -18.56
C GLU A 97 3.19 -1.93 -17.13
N SER A 98 2.03 -1.27 -17.07
CA SER A 98 1.50 -0.60 -15.89
C SER A 98 0.65 -1.55 -15.05
N MET A 99 1.24 -2.23 -14.07
CA MET A 99 0.45 -2.92 -13.05
C MET A 99 -0.31 -1.92 -12.17
N PRO A 100 -1.62 -2.12 -11.91
CA PRO A 100 -2.43 -1.19 -11.12
C PRO A 100 -1.91 -1.08 -9.68
N VAL A 101 -2.07 0.10 -9.08
CA VAL A 101 -1.71 0.32 -7.68
C VAL A 101 -2.62 -0.50 -6.75
N LEU A 102 -2.05 -1.05 -5.68
CA LEU A 102 -2.79 -1.87 -4.72
C LEU A 102 -3.63 -0.97 -3.79
N ALA A 103 -4.82 -1.46 -3.43
CA ALA A 103 -5.66 -0.85 -2.40
C ALA A 103 -4.91 -0.79 -1.04
N PRO A 104 -5.25 0.16 -0.16
CA PRO A 104 -4.68 0.21 1.18
C PRO A 104 -5.09 -1.03 1.97
N ARG A 105 -4.30 -1.38 2.98
CA ARG A 105 -4.69 -2.42 3.94
C ARG A 105 -5.77 -1.89 4.88
N GLU A 106 -6.58 -2.78 5.44
CA GLU A 106 -7.68 -2.41 6.34
C GLU A 106 -7.19 -1.60 7.56
N ASP A 107 -6.02 -1.93 8.11
CA ASP A 107 -5.39 -1.20 9.23
C ASP A 107 -4.98 0.24 8.89
N GLN A 108 -4.90 0.59 7.60
CA GLN A 108 -4.55 1.92 7.14
C GLN A 108 -5.77 2.79 6.86
N VAL A 109 -6.97 2.21 6.80
CA VAL A 109 -8.20 2.95 6.51
C VAL A 109 -8.73 3.54 7.81
N LEU A 110 -8.70 4.87 7.92
CA LEU A 110 -9.22 5.58 9.10
C LEU A 110 -10.74 5.45 9.18
N HIS A 111 -11.42 5.67 8.05
CA HIS A 111 -12.86 5.50 7.88
C HIS A 111 -13.21 5.57 6.39
N THR A 112 -14.42 5.11 6.06
CA THR A 112 -14.99 5.18 4.71
C THR A 112 -16.05 6.27 4.66
N VAL A 113 -16.07 7.05 3.58
CA VAL A 113 -17.07 8.10 3.35
C VAL A 113 -17.73 7.88 2.00
N LYS A 114 -19.06 7.94 1.96
CA LYS A 114 -19.80 7.94 0.69
C LYS A 114 -19.78 9.35 0.11
N VAL A 115 -19.28 9.50 -1.11
CA VAL A 115 -19.16 10.80 -1.78
C VAL A 115 -19.75 10.75 -3.17
N THR A 116 -20.25 11.89 -3.65
CA THR A 116 -20.50 12.08 -5.08
C THR A 116 -19.21 12.46 -5.77
N ALA A 117 -18.70 11.62 -6.67
CA ALA A 117 -17.48 11.87 -7.43
C ALA A 117 -17.80 12.30 -8.87
N THR A 118 -17.24 13.42 -9.29
CA THR A 118 -17.21 13.89 -10.69
C THR A 118 -15.78 13.82 -11.25
N GLY A 119 -15.60 14.16 -12.52
CA GLY A 119 -14.27 14.34 -13.09
C GLY A 119 -14.13 15.71 -13.75
N TYR A 120 -12.95 16.30 -13.63
CA TYR A 120 -12.59 17.60 -14.19
C TYR A 120 -11.24 17.56 -14.91
N THR A 121 -10.91 18.64 -15.59
CA THR A 121 -9.68 18.80 -16.38
C THR A 121 -9.01 20.13 -16.05
N ALA A 122 -7.80 20.36 -16.57
CA ALA A 122 -7.14 21.66 -16.50
C ALA A 122 -7.76 22.68 -17.48
N GLY A 123 -8.60 22.22 -18.39
CA GLY A 123 -9.10 22.97 -19.53
C GLY A 123 -10.06 24.10 -19.15
N TYR A 124 -10.41 24.88 -20.17
CA TYR A 124 -11.29 26.05 -20.04
C TYR A 124 -12.67 25.65 -19.51
N GLU A 125 -13.16 24.48 -19.90
CA GLU A 125 -14.44 23.91 -19.47
C GLU A 125 -14.56 23.71 -17.96
N SER A 126 -13.44 23.49 -17.26
CA SER A 126 -13.41 23.24 -15.82
C SER A 126 -12.89 24.44 -15.04
N THR A 127 -11.88 25.14 -15.58
CA THR A 127 -11.13 26.17 -14.84
C THR A 127 -11.25 27.58 -15.43
N GLY A 128 -11.84 27.74 -16.63
CA GLY A 128 -11.85 29.00 -17.37
C GLY A 128 -10.48 29.40 -17.94
N LYS A 129 -9.44 28.56 -17.84
CA LYS A 129 -8.06 28.87 -18.27
C LYS A 129 -7.69 28.08 -19.52
N LYS A 130 -6.82 28.65 -20.37
CA LYS A 130 -6.29 28.00 -21.59
C LYS A 130 -4.80 27.67 -21.43
N PRO A 131 -4.27 26.68 -22.17
CA PRO A 131 -2.83 26.44 -22.25
C PRO A 131 -2.08 27.75 -22.56
N GLY A 132 -1.05 28.06 -21.78
CA GLY A 132 -0.31 29.33 -21.85
C GLY A 132 -0.68 30.35 -20.76
N HIS A 133 -1.79 30.18 -20.05
CA HIS A 133 -2.09 30.99 -18.86
C HIS A 133 -1.14 30.61 -17.69
N PRO A 134 -0.59 31.56 -16.91
CA PRO A 134 0.37 31.26 -15.83
C PRO A 134 -0.15 30.27 -14.78
N GLN A 135 -1.47 30.31 -14.52
CA GLN A 135 -2.15 29.42 -13.57
C GLN A 135 -2.83 28.22 -14.22
N TYR A 136 -2.53 27.91 -15.49
CA TYR A 136 -3.10 26.74 -16.16
C TYR A 136 -2.58 25.46 -15.51
N GLY A 137 -3.50 24.61 -15.04
CA GLY A 137 -3.15 23.37 -14.34
C GLY A 137 -2.51 23.58 -12.97
N ILE A 138 -2.65 24.75 -12.35
CA ILE A 138 -2.23 24.99 -10.96
C ILE A 138 -3.44 24.84 -10.05
N THR A 139 -3.35 23.94 -9.08
CA THR A 139 -4.38 23.68 -8.06
C THR A 139 -4.40 24.78 -7.00
N TYR A 140 -5.43 24.80 -6.14
CA TYR A 140 -5.51 25.72 -5.01
C TYR A 140 -4.28 25.67 -4.10
N SER A 141 -3.70 24.48 -3.84
CA SER A 141 -2.52 24.37 -2.99
C SER A 141 -1.22 24.89 -3.64
N GLY A 142 -1.26 25.20 -4.93
CA GLY A 142 -0.11 25.68 -5.71
C GLY A 142 0.65 24.57 -6.44
N VAL A 143 0.34 23.30 -6.21
CA VAL A 143 0.94 22.18 -6.96
C VAL A 143 0.27 22.02 -8.33
N LYS A 144 0.99 21.44 -9.28
CA LYS A 144 0.41 21.13 -10.59
C LYS A 144 -0.59 19.98 -10.51
N VAL A 145 -1.66 20.09 -11.31
CA VAL A 145 -2.59 18.98 -11.51
C VAL A 145 -1.86 17.77 -12.08
N LYS A 146 -2.18 16.58 -11.56
CA LYS A 146 -1.53 15.34 -11.94
C LYS A 146 -2.51 14.19 -11.99
N ARG A 147 -2.45 13.43 -13.08
CA ARG A 147 -3.21 12.18 -13.25
C ARG A 147 -2.25 11.04 -13.53
N ASP A 148 -2.23 10.08 -12.62
CA ASP A 148 -1.54 8.81 -12.80
C ASP A 148 -2.32 7.67 -12.13
N ARG A 149 -2.56 6.58 -12.87
CA ARG A 149 -3.30 5.38 -12.41
C ARG A 149 -2.42 4.45 -11.56
N ASN A 150 -1.10 4.60 -11.66
CA ASN A 150 -0.12 3.71 -11.08
C ASN A 150 0.54 4.30 -9.85
N THR A 151 0.39 5.61 -9.63
CA THR A 151 0.99 6.34 -8.51
C THR A 151 -0.09 7.15 -7.77
N LEU A 152 0.03 8.47 -7.77
CA LEU A 152 -0.82 9.43 -7.08
C LEU A 152 -1.42 10.41 -8.10
N SER A 153 -2.69 10.76 -7.90
CA SER A 153 -3.35 11.82 -8.66
C SER A 153 -3.80 12.95 -7.73
N THR A 154 -3.87 14.17 -8.23
CA THR A 154 -4.47 15.28 -7.48
C THR A 154 -5.98 15.29 -7.65
N ILE A 155 -6.69 15.65 -6.59
CA ILE A 155 -8.16 15.74 -6.59
C ILE A 155 -8.60 17.06 -5.93
N ALA A 156 -9.83 17.47 -6.25
CA ALA A 156 -10.49 18.59 -5.60
C ALA A 156 -11.52 18.10 -4.58
N ALA A 157 -11.62 18.77 -3.44
CA ALA A 157 -12.61 18.46 -2.40
C ALA A 157 -13.00 19.71 -1.60
N ASP A 158 -13.98 19.55 -0.71
CA ASP A 158 -14.30 20.55 0.30
C ASP A 158 -13.32 20.46 1.48
N PRO A 159 -12.52 21.49 1.80
CA PRO A 159 -11.55 21.44 2.89
C PRO A 159 -12.17 21.21 4.28
N ASP A 160 -13.45 21.52 4.47
CA ASP A 160 -14.16 21.29 5.74
C ASP A 160 -14.45 19.79 5.97
N VAL A 161 -14.47 18.99 4.89
CA VAL A 161 -14.66 17.53 4.95
C VAL A 161 -13.34 16.80 4.75
N PHE A 162 -12.57 17.21 3.74
CA PHE A 162 -11.27 16.65 3.41
C PHE A 162 -10.25 17.79 3.29
N PRO A 163 -9.54 18.15 4.37
CA PRO A 163 -8.52 19.19 4.34
C PRO A 163 -7.47 18.93 3.25
N LEU A 164 -6.85 20.00 2.74
CA LEU A 164 -5.73 19.86 1.80
C LEU A 164 -4.65 18.94 2.38
N GLY A 165 -4.11 18.08 1.51
CA GLY A 165 -3.16 17.02 1.88
C GLY A 165 -3.82 15.70 2.31
N SER A 166 -5.15 15.63 2.42
CA SER A 166 -5.83 14.37 2.72
C SER A 166 -5.59 13.34 1.62
N ILE A 167 -5.35 12.10 2.01
CA ILE A 167 -5.03 10.99 1.12
C ILE A 167 -6.21 10.02 1.13
N LEU A 168 -6.79 9.81 -0.05
CA LEU A 168 -7.94 8.96 -0.28
C LEU A 168 -7.56 7.82 -1.22
N TYR A 169 -8.12 6.63 -0.99
CA TYR A 169 -8.20 5.61 -2.01
C TYR A 169 -9.60 5.60 -2.60
N ILE A 170 -9.67 5.77 -3.92
CA ILE A 170 -10.93 5.88 -4.67
C ILE A 170 -11.03 4.66 -5.58
N PRO A 171 -11.93 3.71 -5.29
CA PRO A 171 -12.09 2.50 -6.10
C PRO A 171 -12.29 2.80 -7.59
N GLY A 172 -11.48 2.18 -8.44
CA GLY A 172 -11.50 2.38 -9.90
C GLY A 172 -10.77 3.64 -10.41
N TYR A 173 -10.27 4.51 -9.52
CA TYR A 173 -9.46 5.68 -9.87
C TYR A 173 -8.00 5.56 -9.42
N GLY A 174 -7.78 5.11 -8.17
CA GLY A 174 -6.47 4.99 -7.53
C GLY A 174 -6.34 5.87 -6.27
N TYR A 175 -5.09 6.13 -5.85
CA TYR A 175 -4.81 7.08 -4.77
C TYR A 175 -4.99 8.52 -5.25
N GLY A 176 -5.67 9.32 -4.43
CA GLY A 176 -5.88 10.75 -4.62
C GLY A 176 -5.37 11.55 -3.44
N ILE A 177 -4.63 12.63 -3.70
CA ILE A 177 -4.30 13.65 -2.70
C ILE A 177 -5.15 14.91 -2.93
N VAL A 178 -5.80 15.40 -1.89
CA VAL A 178 -6.58 16.64 -1.96
C VAL A 178 -5.62 17.82 -2.10
N ALA A 179 -5.56 18.38 -3.30
CA ALA A 179 -4.68 19.51 -3.63
C ALA A 179 -5.46 20.74 -4.09
N ASP A 180 -6.73 20.55 -4.48
CA ASP A 180 -7.53 21.59 -5.10
C ASP A 180 -8.86 21.82 -4.37
N ILE A 181 -9.44 23.00 -4.56
CA ILE A 181 -10.72 23.39 -3.97
C ILE A 181 -11.59 23.97 -5.08
N GLY A 182 -12.76 23.36 -5.30
CA GLY A 182 -13.75 23.82 -6.28
C GLY A 182 -14.90 24.56 -5.62
N SER A 183 -15.36 25.67 -6.20
CA SER A 183 -16.53 26.41 -5.68
C SER A 183 -17.81 25.56 -5.65
N ALA A 184 -17.99 24.66 -6.62
CA ALA A 184 -19.12 23.73 -6.72
C ALA A 184 -18.87 22.37 -6.05
N ILE A 185 -17.72 22.19 -5.38
CA ILE A 185 -17.30 20.97 -4.70
C ILE A 185 -17.44 21.22 -3.20
N LYS A 186 -18.63 20.92 -2.67
CA LYS A 186 -19.03 21.20 -1.28
C LYS A 186 -19.63 19.97 -0.61
N GLY A 187 -19.37 19.81 0.68
CA GLY A 187 -19.74 18.66 1.48
C GLY A 187 -19.04 17.38 1.03
N GLN A 188 -19.77 16.26 1.05
CA GLN A 188 -19.28 14.94 0.64
C GLN A 188 -19.24 14.80 -0.88
N LYS A 189 -18.49 15.69 -1.54
CA LYS A 189 -18.30 15.74 -2.99
C LYS A 189 -16.82 15.87 -3.31
N ILE A 190 -16.38 15.13 -4.32
CA ILE A 190 -15.00 15.18 -4.82
C ILE A 190 -15.00 15.34 -6.33
N ASP A 191 -13.95 15.98 -6.85
CA ASP A 191 -13.71 16.10 -8.28
C ASP A 191 -12.36 15.46 -8.63
N LEU A 192 -12.38 14.48 -9.52
CA LEU A 192 -11.21 13.70 -9.87
C LEU A 192 -10.55 14.30 -11.11
N TYR A 193 -9.26 14.58 -11.03
CA TYR A 193 -8.56 15.17 -12.17
C TYR A 193 -8.35 14.13 -13.28
N PHE A 194 -8.56 14.55 -14.53
CA PHE A 194 -8.23 13.82 -15.75
C PHE A 194 -7.55 14.75 -16.74
N SER A 195 -6.67 14.19 -17.59
CA SER A 195 -5.94 14.99 -18.57
C SER A 195 -6.84 15.51 -19.71
N THR A 196 -7.96 14.84 -19.99
CA THR A 196 -8.88 15.22 -21.07
C THR A 196 -10.34 14.92 -20.71
N THR A 197 -11.27 15.69 -21.26
CA THR A 197 -12.72 15.45 -21.10
C THR A 197 -13.14 14.09 -21.63
N LYS A 198 -12.54 13.63 -22.73
CA LYS A 198 -12.80 12.29 -23.28
C LYS A 198 -12.47 11.18 -22.28
N GLN A 199 -11.42 11.34 -21.47
CA GLN A 199 -11.10 10.39 -20.39
C GLN A 199 -12.14 10.44 -19.29
N VAL A 200 -12.62 11.62 -18.88
CA VAL A 200 -13.70 11.74 -17.88
C VAL A 200 -14.92 10.92 -18.28
N PHE A 201 -15.39 11.06 -19.52
CA PHE A 201 -16.57 10.33 -20.00
C PHE A 201 -16.33 8.83 -20.15
N LYS A 202 -15.13 8.43 -20.60
CA LYS A 202 -14.81 7.01 -20.84
C LYS A 202 -14.54 6.25 -19.54
N GLU A 203 -13.92 6.90 -18.57
CA GLU A 203 -13.32 6.22 -17.41
C GLU A 203 -14.09 6.45 -16.12
N TRP A 204 -14.93 7.48 -16.03
CA TRP A 204 -15.54 7.86 -14.76
C TRP A 204 -17.03 8.24 -14.83
N GLY A 205 -17.38 9.35 -15.48
CA GLY A 205 -18.70 9.96 -15.36
C GLY A 205 -18.98 10.56 -13.97
N LYS A 206 -20.25 10.83 -13.64
CA LYS A 206 -20.68 11.23 -12.28
C LYS A 206 -21.30 10.03 -11.60
N LYS A 207 -20.84 9.69 -10.39
CA LYS A 207 -21.40 8.59 -9.60
C LYS A 207 -21.14 8.77 -8.11
N ASP A 208 -21.94 8.12 -7.30
CA ASP A 208 -21.64 7.98 -5.88
C ASP A 208 -20.68 6.80 -5.67
N VAL A 209 -19.68 6.99 -4.82
CA VAL A 209 -18.65 6.00 -4.52
C VAL A 209 -18.29 6.07 -3.05
N GLU A 210 -17.98 4.93 -2.46
CA GLU A 210 -17.40 4.85 -1.13
C GLU A 210 -15.88 4.97 -1.23
N VAL A 211 -15.34 6.05 -0.67
CA VAL A 211 -13.90 6.32 -0.66
C VAL A 211 -13.33 5.98 0.71
N GLN A 212 -12.10 5.47 0.72
CA GLN A 212 -11.39 5.14 1.94
C GLN A 212 -10.46 6.31 2.29
N VAL A 213 -10.65 6.90 3.46
CA VAL A 213 -9.77 7.95 3.98
C VAL A 213 -8.60 7.27 4.67
N ILE A 214 -7.40 7.43 4.12
CA ILE A 214 -6.18 6.78 4.64
C ILE A 214 -5.41 7.74 5.56
N LYS A 215 -5.46 9.04 5.26
CA LYS A 215 -4.84 10.07 6.08
C LYS A 215 -5.59 11.38 5.96
N THR A 216 -5.87 12.02 7.08
CA THR A 216 -6.43 13.39 7.12
C THR A 216 -5.29 14.40 6.91
N GLY A 217 -5.50 15.34 5.99
CA GLY A 217 -4.52 16.36 5.66
C GLY A 217 -4.34 17.43 6.74
N SER A 218 -3.17 18.08 6.74
CA SER A 218 -2.85 19.19 7.65
C SER A 218 -3.33 20.57 7.17
N GLY A 219 -4.04 20.62 6.04
CA GLY A 219 -4.44 21.87 5.38
C GLY A 219 -3.38 22.41 4.42
N LYS A 220 -2.37 21.60 4.07
CA LYS A 220 -1.32 21.92 3.09
C LYS A 220 -1.10 20.75 2.14
N CYS A 221 -0.70 21.07 0.92
CA CYS A 221 -0.28 20.08 -0.08
C CYS A 221 0.83 20.70 -0.93
N THR A 222 2.03 20.11 -0.87
CA THR A 222 3.25 20.65 -1.51
C THR A 222 3.85 19.65 -2.50
N GLU A 223 4.64 20.14 -3.47
CA GLU A 223 5.32 19.27 -4.45
C GLU A 223 6.24 18.24 -3.78
N ALA A 224 6.83 18.57 -2.62
CA ALA A 224 7.65 17.63 -1.86
C ALA A 224 6.81 16.45 -1.32
N MET A 225 5.62 16.73 -0.80
CA MET A 225 4.69 15.68 -0.33
C MET A 225 4.27 14.77 -1.48
N LEU A 226 3.91 15.33 -2.64
CA LEU A 226 3.55 14.56 -3.84
C LEU A 226 4.69 13.62 -4.23
N ARG A 227 5.91 14.16 -4.35
CA ARG A 227 7.08 13.37 -4.74
C ARG A 227 7.36 12.22 -3.78
N THR A 228 7.33 12.48 -2.47
CA THR A 228 7.55 11.44 -1.45
C THR A 228 6.52 10.32 -1.56
N LEU A 229 5.23 10.66 -1.71
CA LEU A 229 4.15 9.69 -1.83
C LEU A 229 4.24 8.90 -3.15
N GLU A 230 4.60 9.55 -4.24
CA GLU A 230 4.80 8.91 -5.55
C GLU A 230 5.95 7.93 -5.52
N ASP A 231 7.12 8.34 -5.03
CA ASP A 231 8.31 7.50 -4.91
C ASP A 231 8.00 6.25 -4.06
N ALA A 232 7.22 6.42 -2.98
CA ALA A 232 6.74 5.31 -2.17
C ALA A 232 5.81 4.36 -2.94
N ILE A 233 4.83 4.88 -3.68
CA ILE A 233 3.91 4.03 -4.46
C ILE A 233 4.64 3.33 -5.61
N GLU A 234 5.58 4.00 -6.29
CA GLU A 234 6.37 3.37 -7.35
C GLU A 234 7.21 2.20 -6.81
N THR A 235 7.77 2.39 -5.62
CA THR A 235 8.63 1.41 -4.94
C THR A 235 7.83 0.24 -4.38
N TYR A 236 6.80 0.53 -3.59
CA TYR A 236 6.08 -0.46 -2.78
C TYR A 236 4.74 -0.89 -3.39
N ARG A 237 4.20 -0.17 -4.38
CA ARG A 237 2.88 -0.38 -5.02
C ARG A 237 1.67 -0.10 -4.14
N PHE A 238 1.91 0.42 -2.93
CA PHE A 238 0.92 0.98 -2.01
C PHE A 238 1.61 2.07 -1.19
N LEU A 239 0.88 2.76 -0.30
CA LEU A 239 1.45 3.73 0.63
C LEU A 239 1.77 3.07 1.99
N PRO A 240 3.05 2.90 2.37
CA PRO A 240 3.41 2.42 3.70
C PRO A 240 3.00 3.40 4.79
N SER A 241 2.63 2.90 5.96
CA SER A 241 2.21 3.74 7.10
C SER A 241 3.30 4.71 7.56
N SER A 242 4.58 4.31 7.47
CA SER A 242 5.71 5.19 7.79
C SER A 242 5.76 6.44 6.90
N VAL A 243 5.46 6.28 5.61
CA VAL A 243 5.44 7.39 4.65
C VAL A 243 4.26 8.32 4.91
N LEU A 244 3.10 7.76 5.28
CA LEU A 244 1.91 8.55 5.62
C LEU A 244 2.12 9.43 6.86
N GLU A 245 2.95 9.00 7.81
CA GLU A 245 3.30 9.79 9.00
C GLU A 245 4.38 10.85 8.72
N GLU A 246 5.32 10.57 7.81
CA GLU A 246 6.41 11.51 7.49
C GLU A 246 5.99 12.60 6.49
N ALA A 247 5.08 12.29 5.56
CA ALA A 247 4.75 13.17 4.44
C ALA A 247 3.88 14.38 4.79
N ILE A 248 3.61 14.68 6.07
CA ILE A 248 2.65 15.74 6.49
C ILE A 248 3.20 16.62 7.61
#